data_AF-A0A246TXM9-F1
#
_entry.id   AF-A0A246TXM9-F1
#
_cell.length_a   1.000
_cell.length_b   1.000
_cell.length_c   1.000
_cell.angle_alpha   90.00
_cell.angle_beta   90.00
_cell.angle_gamma   90.00
#
_symmetry.space_group_name_H-M   'P 1'
#
loop_
_entity.id
_entity.type
_entity.pdbx_description
1 polymer ?
#
loop_
_entity_poly.entity_id
_entity_poly.type
_entity_poly.pdbx_seq_one_letter_code
_entity_poly.pdbx_strand_id
1 'polypeptide(L)'
;MKIWRTAIQRYGIYNPYTGRGAIKGLLPHGPHNVRDVLATHVLKQTGSYEQASYAIQDTPEMVASHYGRFLPQAALAARILNQVREAA
;
A
#
# COMPACT_ATOMS: atom_id res chain seq x y z
N MET A 1 -15.12 -6.05 0.88
CA MET A 1 -14.17 -6.71 1.81
C MET A 1 -14.04 -8.24 1.62
N LYS A 2 -15.11 -9.00 1.27
CA LYS A 2 -15.02 -10.47 1.10
C LYS A 2 -14.18 -10.96 -0.11
N ILE A 3 -14.23 -10.24 -1.23
CA ILE A 3 -13.55 -10.66 -2.48
C ILE A 3 -12.03 -10.74 -2.30
N TRP A 4 -11.42 -9.73 -1.69
CA TRP A 4 -9.97 -9.67 -1.51
C TRP A 4 -9.43 -10.74 -0.56
N ARG A 5 -10.18 -11.01 0.52
CA ARG A 5 -9.89 -12.11 1.45
C ARG A 5 -9.87 -13.44 0.71
N THR A 6 -10.87 -13.72 -0.12
CA THR A 6 -10.91 -14.95 -0.91
C THR A 6 -9.79 -15.00 -1.94
N ALA A 7 -9.59 -13.93 -2.72
CA ALA A 7 -8.56 -13.86 -3.75
C ALA A 7 -7.16 -14.15 -3.17
N ILE A 8 -6.78 -13.48 -2.08
CA ILE A 8 -5.45 -13.60 -1.50
C ILE A 8 -5.33 -14.83 -0.59
N GLN A 9 -6.23 -15.03 0.37
CA GLN A 9 -6.09 -16.11 1.35
C GLN A 9 -6.37 -17.50 0.75
N ARG A 10 -7.27 -17.60 -0.24
CA ARG A 10 -7.64 -18.90 -0.81
C ARG A 10 -6.85 -19.24 -2.07
N TYR A 11 -6.57 -18.24 -2.91
CA TYR A 11 -5.94 -18.48 -4.22
C TYR A 11 -4.57 -17.81 -4.38
N GLY A 12 -4.25 -16.80 -3.58
CA GLY A 12 -2.97 -16.08 -3.65
C GLY A 12 -1.85 -16.81 -2.91
N ILE A 13 -2.09 -17.20 -1.65
CA ILE A 13 -1.09 -17.82 -0.79
C ILE A 13 -0.83 -19.27 -1.22
N TYR A 14 0.42 -19.59 -1.57
CA TYR A 14 0.82 -20.95 -1.87
C TYR A 14 0.83 -21.84 -0.62
N ASN A 15 0.14 -22.97 -0.70
CA ASN A 15 0.15 -24.01 0.32
C ASN A 15 1.03 -25.20 -0.15
N PRO A 16 2.20 -25.45 0.49
CA PRO A 16 3.11 -26.50 0.07
C PRO A 16 2.54 -27.92 0.26
N TYR A 17 1.59 -28.10 1.16
CA TYR A 17 0.98 -29.40 1.46
C TYR A 17 -0.11 -29.80 0.47
N THR A 18 -0.71 -28.83 -0.23
CA THR A 18 -1.76 -29.09 -1.23
C THR A 18 -1.38 -28.71 -2.65
N GLY A 19 -0.23 -28.03 -2.85
CA GLY A 19 0.23 -27.53 -4.14
C GLY A 19 -0.63 -26.43 -4.74
N ARG A 20 -1.58 -25.86 -3.97
CA ARG A 20 -2.52 -24.83 -4.42
C ARG A 20 -2.04 -23.44 -4.04
N GLY A 21 -2.56 -22.43 -4.75
CA GLY A 21 -2.23 -21.02 -4.55
C GLY A 21 -1.13 -20.53 -5.49
N ALA A 22 -1.13 -19.24 -5.80
CA ALA A 22 -0.33 -18.69 -6.89
C ALA A 22 1.10 -18.28 -6.50
N ILE A 23 1.32 -17.80 -5.27
CA ILE A 23 2.56 -17.09 -4.89
C ILE A 23 3.21 -17.75 -3.68
N LYS A 24 4.40 -18.33 -3.89
CA LYS A 24 5.26 -18.87 -2.83
C LYS A 24 5.74 -17.74 -1.91
N GLY A 25 5.63 -17.96 -0.60
CA GLY A 25 6.07 -16.99 0.41
C GLY A 25 5.10 -15.82 0.64
N LEU A 26 3.98 -15.74 -0.08
CA LEU A 26 2.96 -14.73 0.19
C LEU A 26 2.29 -15.00 1.55
N LEU A 27 2.27 -14.00 2.43
CA LEU A 27 1.64 -14.10 3.74
C LEU A 27 0.18 -13.61 3.71
N PRO A 28 -0.65 -14.03 4.69
CA PRO A 28 -2.00 -13.52 4.86
C PRO A 28 -2.01 -12.00 4.98
N HIS A 29 -2.81 -11.36 4.12
CA HIS A 29 -3.07 -9.93 4.21
C HIS A 29 -4.28 -9.71 5.12
N GLY A 30 -4.05 -9.01 6.22
CA GLY A 30 -5.10 -8.59 7.14
C GLY A 30 -5.86 -7.37 6.63
N PRO A 31 -6.91 -6.94 7.36
CA PRO A 31 -7.65 -5.71 7.06
C PRO A 31 -6.76 -4.47 6.95
N HIS A 32 -5.70 -4.39 7.76
CA HIS A 32 -4.75 -3.27 7.73
C HIS A 32 -3.99 -3.18 6.40
N ASN A 33 -3.54 -4.29 5.83
CA ASN A 33 -2.86 -4.27 4.53
C ASN A 33 -3.76 -3.70 3.42
N VAL A 34 -5.05 -3.98 3.46
CA VAL A 34 -6.01 -3.42 2.50
C VAL A 34 -6.15 -1.92 2.69
N ARG A 35 -6.20 -1.43 3.94
CA ARG A 35 -6.18 0.01 4.24
C ARG A 35 -4.89 0.65 3.71
N ASP A 36 -3.73 0.06 3.96
CA ASP A 36 -2.44 0.60 3.53
C ASP A 36 -2.37 0.76 2.01
N VAL A 37 -2.79 -0.27 1.27
CA VAL A 37 -2.82 -0.25 -0.20
C VAL A 37 -3.79 0.82 -0.71
N LEU A 38 -4.99 0.91 -0.13
CA LEU A 38 -5.99 1.90 -0.54
C LEU A 38 -5.52 3.33 -0.26
N ALA A 39 -5.10 3.63 0.97
CA ALA A 39 -4.61 4.95 1.35
C ALA A 39 -3.43 5.38 0.46
N THR A 40 -2.46 4.49 0.27
CA THR A 40 -1.29 4.77 -0.57
C THR A 40 -1.66 4.95 -2.04
N HIS A 41 -2.57 4.13 -2.58
CA HIS A 41 -2.98 4.23 -3.98
C HIS A 41 -3.72 5.54 -4.25
N VAL A 42 -4.71 5.87 -3.42
CA VAL A 42 -5.47 7.13 -3.57
C VAL A 42 -4.53 8.32 -3.42
N LEU A 43 -3.68 8.34 -2.39
CA LEU A 43 -2.75 9.45 -2.16
C LEU A 43 -1.77 9.67 -3.33
N LYS A 44 -1.27 8.60 -3.96
CA LYS A 44 -0.41 8.69 -5.14
C LYS A 44 -1.13 9.23 -6.37
N GLN A 45 -2.41 8.90 -6.54
CA GLN A 45 -3.20 9.31 -7.70
C GLN A 45 -3.69 10.76 -7.57
N THR A 46 -4.09 11.15 -6.36
CA THR A 46 -4.82 12.41 -6.16
C THR A 46 -4.02 13.46 -5.39
N GLY A 47 -2.98 13.05 -4.67
CA GLY A 47 -2.24 13.93 -3.76
C GLY A 47 -3.05 14.44 -2.56
N SER A 48 -4.29 13.96 -2.36
CA SER A 48 -5.21 14.47 -1.33
C SER A 48 -5.25 13.55 -0.11
N TYR A 49 -4.87 14.09 1.05
CA TYR A 49 -5.03 13.41 2.33
C TYR A 49 -6.48 13.14 2.69
N GLU A 50 -7.38 14.05 2.32
CA GLU A 50 -8.81 13.95 2.63
C GLU A 50 -9.49 12.85 1.81
N GLN A 51 -9.21 12.76 0.51
CA GLN A 51 -9.74 11.67 -0.30
C GLN A 51 -9.18 10.31 0.15
N ALA A 52 -7.90 10.26 0.51
CA ALA A 52 -7.28 9.06 1.04
C ALA A 52 -7.87 8.67 2.41
N SER A 53 -8.20 9.63 3.28
CA SER A 53 -8.79 9.37 4.59
C SER A 53 -10.21 8.83 4.47
N TYR A 54 -11.01 9.36 3.53
CA TYR A 54 -12.33 8.80 3.21
C TYR A 54 -12.25 7.36 2.71
N ALA A 55 -11.25 7.04 1.86
CA ALA A 55 -11.09 5.69 1.31
C ALA A 55 -10.84 4.63 2.39
N ILE A 56 -10.25 5.01 3.54
CA ILE A 56 -9.96 4.09 4.65
C ILE A 56 -10.82 4.32 5.90
N GLN A 57 -11.75 5.28 5.89
CA GLN A 57 -12.56 5.68 7.04
C GLN A 57 -11.68 6.07 8.24
N ASP A 58 -10.81 7.06 8.02
CA ASP A 58 -9.88 7.61 9.00
C ASP A 58 -9.81 9.14 8.85
N THR A 59 -8.90 9.81 9.56
CA THR A 59 -8.74 11.27 9.45
C THR A 59 -7.58 11.67 8.51
N PRO A 60 -7.63 12.85 7.88
CA PRO A 60 -6.54 13.35 7.04
C PRO A 60 -5.20 13.44 7.80
N GLU A 61 -5.22 13.77 9.09
CA GLU A 61 -4.03 13.89 9.94
C GLU A 61 -3.35 12.52 10.12
N MET A 62 -4.14 11.47 10.37
CA MET A 62 -3.63 10.10 10.41
C MET A 62 -3.00 9.70 9.08
N VAL A 63 -3.63 10.07 7.96
CA VAL A 63 -3.08 9.77 6.64
C VAL A 63 -1.77 10.50 6.39
N ALA A 64 -1.70 11.79 6.73
CA ALA A 64 -0.49 12.59 6.57
C ALA A 64 0.68 12.01 7.39
N SER A 65 0.42 11.65 8.64
CA SER A 65 1.41 11.07 9.56
C SER A 65 1.99 9.75 9.04
N HIS A 66 1.15 8.84 8.54
CA HIS A 66 1.59 7.48 8.18
C HIS A 66 1.94 7.30 6.69
N TYR A 67 1.34 8.07 5.79
CA TYR A 67 1.44 7.85 4.34
C TYR A 67 1.99 9.06 3.58
N GLY A 68 2.29 10.20 4.22
CA GLY A 68 2.73 11.43 3.55
C GLY A 68 3.92 11.26 2.59
N ARG A 69 4.80 10.29 2.84
CA ARG A 69 5.92 9.92 1.94
C ARG A 69 5.48 9.48 0.54
N PHE A 70 4.22 9.10 0.36
CA PHE A 70 3.67 8.65 -0.91
C PHE A 70 3.02 9.76 -1.73
N LEU A 71 3.09 11.02 -1.28
CA LEU A 71 2.74 12.15 -2.12
C LEU A 71 3.56 12.17 -3.41
N PRO A 72 2.99 12.56 -4.56
CA PRO A 72 3.71 12.64 -5.83
C PRO A 72 4.98 13.51 -5.74
N GLN A 73 4.87 14.66 -5.09
CA GLN A 73 6.02 15.56 -4.87
C GLN A 73 7.09 14.97 -3.94
N ALA A 74 6.70 14.17 -2.94
CA ALA A 74 7.64 13.51 -2.04
C ALA A 74 8.46 12.44 -2.77
N ALA A 75 7.84 11.72 -3.70
CA ALA A 75 8.54 10.75 -4.55
C ALA A 75 9.56 11.42 -5.48
N LEU A 76 9.24 12.58 -6.04
CA LEU A 76 10.17 13.38 -6.84
C LEU A 76 11.35 13.88 -6.00
N ALA A 77 11.07 14.45 -4.82
CA ALA A 77 12.11 14.91 -3.90
C ALA A 77 13.06 13.78 -3.48
N ALA A 78 12.53 12.60 -3.15
CA ALA A 78 13.33 11.44 -2.79
C ALA A 78 14.26 10.97 -3.94
N ARG A 79 13.79 11.02 -5.20
CA ARG A 79 14.62 10.71 -6.37
C ARG A 79 15.79 11.69 -6.52
N ILE A 80 15.50 12.99 -6.40
CA ILE A 80 16.51 14.05 -6.51
C ILE A 80 17.56 13.89 -5.39
N LEU A 81 17.13 13.67 -4.16
CA LEU A 81 18.02 13.41 -3.02
C LEU A 81 18.96 12.22 -3.26
N ASN A 82 18.43 11.13 -3.80
CA ASN A 82 19.25 9.96 -4.15
C ASN A 82 20.26 10.28 -5.26
N GLN A 83 19.88 11.04 -6.28
CA GLN A 83 20.81 11.45 -7.35
C GLN A 83 21.96 12.32 -6.81
N VAL A 84 21.67 13.29 -5.93
CA VAL A 84 22.69 14.12 -5.30
C VAL A 84 23.63 13.27 -4.44
N ARG A 85 23.10 12.29 -3.71
CA ARG A 85 23.90 11.39 -2.87
C ARG A 85 24.86 10.52 -3.67
N GLU A 86 24.43 9.98 -4.82
CA GLU A 86 25.27 9.13 -5.67
C GLU A 86 26.31 9.93 -6.48
N ALA A 87 26.10 11.24 -6.65
CA ALA A 87 27.01 12.13 -7.37
C ALA A 87 28.10 12.77 -6.50
N ALA A 88 28.08 12.53 -5.18
CA ALA A 88 29.05 13.04 -4.20
C ALA A 88 30.01 11.93 -3.77
#